data_AF-A0A7S2W9X5-F1
#
_entry.id   AF-A0A7S2W9X5-F1
#
_cell.length_a   1.000
_cell.length_b   1.000
_cell.length_c   1.000
_cell.angle_alpha   90.00
_cell.angle_beta   90.00
_cell.angle_gamma   90.00
#
_symmetry.space_group_name_H-M   'P 1'
#
loop_
_entity.id
_entity.type
_entity.pdbx_description
1 polymer ?
#
loop_
_entity_poly.entity_id
_entity_poly.type
_entity_poly.pdbx_seq_one_letter_code
_entity_poly.pdbx_strand_id
1 'polypeptide(L)'
;ERSAAKSDRWLNECTCRIGGRHPVLAVLGGGGDPLARKKAAEAIGRRQDVSGVVVAGLERAASAEERKRLLRVSLEPLPPRMLRVVVNGLNSPQEILQAISCGVDLVASTYPYTLTTNGQALCLQRGDSTEPRTAAAASESQQPQKRQKTCSGEDPLSLSIVNIWDDSMKLDQKPLAPNCTCHTCRNHHRAYVHHLLLAHEILASVLLQVHNTQALLDFMDVTRLAVASGSFSDLESAVAR
;
A
#
# COMPACT_ATOMS: atom_id res chain seq x y z
N GLU A 1 8.81 -18.04 -21.22
CA GLU A 1 10.20 -17.86 -21.75
C GLU A 1 10.37 -16.75 -22.80
N ARG A 2 9.68 -16.76 -23.95
CA ARG A 2 9.85 -15.74 -25.01
C ARG A 2 9.69 -14.29 -24.54
N SER A 3 8.74 -14.02 -23.66
CA SER A 3 8.53 -12.68 -23.08
C SER A 3 9.72 -12.22 -22.22
N ALA A 4 10.30 -13.10 -21.39
CA ALA A 4 11.44 -12.74 -20.54
C ALA A 4 12.70 -12.43 -21.37
N ALA A 5 12.97 -13.21 -22.41
CA ALA A 5 14.08 -12.95 -23.33
C ALA A 5 13.92 -11.61 -24.08
N LYS A 6 12.69 -11.26 -24.47
CA LYS A 6 12.40 -9.96 -25.09
C LYS A 6 12.64 -8.80 -24.12
N SER A 7 12.19 -8.93 -22.87
CA SER A 7 12.41 -7.92 -21.83
C SER A 7 13.89 -7.70 -21.54
N ASP A 8 14.70 -8.76 -21.49
CA ASP A 8 16.15 -8.63 -21.27
C ASP A 8 16.86 -7.92 -22.42
N ARG A 9 16.49 -8.23 -23.67
CA ARG A 9 16.98 -7.49 -24.84
C ARG A 9 16.65 -6.00 -24.75
N TRP A 10 15.41 -5.65 -24.44
CA TRP A 10 15.00 -4.25 -24.28
C TRP A 10 15.72 -3.57 -23.12
N LEU A 11 15.94 -4.28 -22.01
CA LEU A 11 16.71 -3.76 -20.88
C LEU A 11 18.15 -3.40 -21.29
N ASN A 12 18.80 -4.23 -22.12
CA ASN A 12 20.13 -3.93 -22.66
C ASN A 12 20.14 -2.67 -23.55
N GLU A 13 19.15 -2.54 -24.43
CA GLU A 13 19.03 -1.36 -25.29
C GLU A 13 18.80 -0.09 -24.45
N CYS A 14 17.95 -0.16 -23.41
CA CYS A 14 17.66 0.96 -22.52
C CYS A 14 18.85 1.36 -21.65
N THR A 15 19.51 0.40 -21.00
CA THR A 15 20.68 0.67 -20.12
C THR A 15 21.84 1.29 -20.88
N CYS A 16 22.10 0.81 -22.11
CA CYS A 16 23.09 1.40 -23.01
C CYS A 16 22.78 2.87 -23.33
N ARG A 17 21.52 3.20 -23.65
CA ARG A 17 21.10 4.58 -23.96
C ARG A 17 21.15 5.51 -22.74
N ILE A 18 20.74 5.02 -21.57
CA ILE A 18 20.74 5.79 -20.32
C ILE A 18 22.18 6.08 -19.89
N GLY A 19 23.10 5.13 -20.09
CA GLY A 19 24.52 5.30 -19.83
C GLY A 19 24.82 5.66 -18.36
N GLY A 20 24.05 5.09 -17.43
CA GLY A 20 24.22 5.33 -15.98
C GLY A 20 23.77 6.69 -15.46
N ARG A 21 23.14 7.54 -16.29
CA ARG A 21 22.67 8.87 -15.86
C ARG A 21 21.53 8.84 -14.83
N HIS A 22 20.70 7.80 -14.88
CA HIS A 22 19.55 7.65 -14.00
C HIS A 22 19.45 6.20 -13.48
N PRO A 23 18.91 5.99 -12.27
CA PRO A 23 18.59 4.66 -11.78
C PRO A 23 17.64 3.93 -12.74
N VAL A 24 17.92 2.65 -12.99
CA VAL A 24 17.09 1.79 -13.85
C VAL A 24 16.43 0.72 -13.01
N LEU A 25 15.11 0.58 -13.16
CA LEU A 25 14.36 -0.55 -12.61
C LEU A 25 14.02 -1.54 -13.73
N ALA A 26 14.49 -2.77 -13.60
CA ALA A 26 14.22 -3.81 -14.58
C ALA A 26 12.83 -4.42 -14.37
N VAL A 27 12.08 -4.64 -15.44
CA VAL A 27 10.78 -5.30 -15.35
C VAL A 27 10.98 -6.81 -15.25
N LEU A 28 10.64 -7.37 -14.09
CA LEU A 28 10.67 -8.80 -13.82
C LEU A 28 9.34 -9.43 -14.25
N GLY A 29 9.38 -10.14 -15.38
CA GLY A 29 8.26 -10.89 -15.94
C GLY A 29 8.32 -12.39 -15.64
N GLY A 30 7.69 -13.19 -16.50
CA GLY A 30 7.61 -14.65 -16.35
C GLY A 30 6.18 -15.19 -16.21
N GLY A 31 5.18 -14.31 -16.08
CA GLY A 31 3.77 -14.70 -16.03
C GLY A 31 3.46 -15.54 -14.78
N GLY A 32 2.64 -16.58 -14.93
CA GLY A 32 2.35 -17.53 -13.84
C GLY A 32 3.42 -18.61 -13.64
N ASP A 33 4.52 -18.60 -14.40
CA ASP A 33 5.56 -19.63 -14.34
C ASP A 33 6.66 -19.28 -13.32
N PRO A 34 6.78 -20.02 -12.19
CA PRO A 34 7.77 -19.76 -11.17
C PRO A 34 9.21 -19.98 -11.65
N LEU A 35 9.46 -20.97 -12.51
CA LEU A 35 10.80 -21.26 -13.01
C LEU A 35 11.28 -20.13 -13.92
N ALA A 36 10.41 -19.66 -14.82
CA ALA A 36 10.71 -18.51 -15.66
C ALA A 36 10.97 -17.23 -14.83
N ARG A 37 10.18 -17.00 -13.77
CA ARG A 37 10.40 -15.87 -12.84
C ARG A 37 11.74 -15.96 -12.13
N LYS A 38 12.08 -17.13 -11.57
CA LYS A 38 13.37 -17.34 -10.89
C LYS A 38 14.55 -17.08 -11.81
N LYS A 39 14.52 -17.65 -13.02
CA LYS A 39 15.58 -17.46 -14.03
C LYS A 39 15.74 -15.98 -14.42
N ALA A 40 14.62 -15.26 -14.58
CA ALA A 40 14.65 -13.82 -14.86
C ALA A 40 15.22 -13.02 -13.66
N ALA A 41 14.81 -13.34 -12.44
CA ALA A 41 15.30 -12.72 -11.22
C ALA A 41 16.82 -12.90 -11.07
N GLU A 42 17.33 -14.11 -11.26
CA GLU A 42 18.76 -14.41 -11.19
C GLU A 42 19.56 -13.67 -12.28
N ALA A 43 19.02 -13.59 -13.50
CA ALA A 43 19.66 -12.85 -14.59
C ALA A 43 19.77 -11.36 -14.27
N ILE A 44 18.69 -10.76 -13.77
CA ILE A 44 18.67 -9.35 -13.37
C ILE A 44 19.55 -9.10 -12.15
N GLY A 45 19.50 -9.98 -11.13
CA GLY A 45 20.24 -9.82 -9.87
C GLY A 45 21.77 -9.74 -10.04
N ARG A 46 22.31 -10.33 -11.11
CA ARG A 46 23.75 -10.24 -11.45
C ARG A 46 24.16 -8.91 -12.08
N ARG A 47 23.22 -8.08 -12.50
CA ARG A 47 23.47 -6.82 -13.19
C ARG A 47 23.89 -5.71 -12.23
N GLN A 48 24.91 -4.95 -12.61
CA GLN A 48 25.38 -3.77 -11.85
C GLN A 48 24.77 -2.46 -12.36
N ASP A 49 24.26 -2.46 -13.60
CA ASP A 49 23.63 -1.32 -14.27
C ASP A 49 22.13 -1.18 -13.95
N VAL A 50 21.64 -1.95 -12.99
CA VAL A 50 20.23 -1.96 -12.55
C VAL A 50 20.19 -1.70 -11.04
N SER A 51 19.33 -0.76 -10.64
CA SER A 51 19.15 -0.32 -9.26
C SER A 51 18.03 -1.07 -8.54
N GLY A 52 17.15 -1.73 -9.27
CA GLY A 52 16.04 -2.48 -8.69
C GLY A 52 15.18 -3.17 -9.73
N VAL A 53 14.06 -3.74 -9.27
CA VAL A 53 13.11 -4.48 -10.10
C VAL A 53 11.69 -3.96 -9.92
N VAL A 54 10.93 -4.03 -11.00
CA VAL A 54 9.47 -3.91 -10.99
C VAL A 54 8.90 -5.30 -11.26
N VAL A 55 8.27 -5.91 -10.26
CA VAL A 55 7.59 -7.20 -10.40
C VAL A 55 6.24 -6.97 -11.08
N ALA A 56 6.09 -7.55 -12.27
CA ALA A 56 4.87 -7.45 -13.06
C ALA A 56 4.17 -8.80 -13.21
N GLY A 57 2.91 -8.79 -13.68
CA GLY A 57 2.18 -10.01 -14.03
C GLY A 57 1.65 -10.79 -12.83
N LEU A 58 1.43 -10.13 -11.69
CA LEU A 58 0.87 -10.74 -10.48
C LEU A 58 -0.67 -10.71 -10.47
N GLU A 59 -1.27 -9.82 -11.27
CA GLU A 59 -2.72 -9.67 -11.44
C GLU A 59 -3.39 -10.91 -12.05
N ARG A 60 -2.59 -11.83 -12.62
CA ARG A 60 -3.05 -13.10 -13.19
C ARG A 60 -3.01 -14.28 -12.22
N ALA A 61 -2.50 -14.08 -11.00
CA ALA A 61 -2.49 -15.14 -10.00
C ALA A 61 -3.93 -15.51 -9.63
N ALA A 62 -4.23 -16.81 -9.60
CA ALA A 62 -5.56 -17.33 -9.31
C ALA A 62 -5.92 -17.25 -7.81
N SER A 63 -4.91 -17.14 -6.93
CA SER A 63 -5.11 -17.00 -5.49
C SER A 63 -4.04 -16.12 -4.81
N ALA A 64 -4.31 -15.72 -3.57
CA ALA A 64 -3.35 -14.99 -2.74
C ALA A 64 -2.10 -15.84 -2.44
N GLU A 65 -2.27 -17.15 -2.30
CA GLU A 65 -1.20 -18.12 -2.04
C GLU A 65 -0.30 -18.27 -3.27
N GLU A 66 -0.90 -18.35 -4.46
CA GLU A 66 -0.15 -18.35 -5.71
C GLU A 66 0.65 -17.06 -5.87
N ARG A 67 0.01 -15.90 -5.61
CA ARG A 67 0.69 -14.60 -5.66
C ARG A 67 1.87 -14.54 -4.71
N LYS A 68 1.69 -14.97 -3.46
CA LYS A 68 2.75 -15.07 -2.44
C LYS A 68 3.91 -15.93 -2.93
N ARG A 69 3.61 -17.08 -3.53
CA ARG A 69 4.61 -17.98 -4.09
C ARG A 69 5.38 -17.34 -5.25
N LEU A 70 4.69 -16.71 -6.20
CA LEU A 70 5.31 -16.03 -7.33
C LEU A 70 6.18 -14.84 -6.87
N LEU A 71 5.73 -14.07 -5.88
CA LEU A 71 6.50 -13.00 -5.26
C LEU A 71 7.79 -13.52 -4.64
N ARG A 72 7.73 -14.53 -3.77
CA ARG A 72 8.92 -15.10 -3.13
C ARG A 72 9.94 -15.59 -4.14
N VAL A 73 9.50 -16.39 -5.11
CA VAL A 73 10.39 -16.94 -6.15
C VAL A 73 11.01 -15.83 -7.02
N SER A 74 10.32 -14.70 -7.18
CA SER A 74 10.84 -13.54 -7.93
C SER A 74 11.84 -12.70 -7.13
N LEU A 75 11.68 -12.62 -5.81
CA LEU A 75 12.42 -11.67 -4.96
C LEU A 75 13.59 -12.31 -4.20
N GLU A 76 13.48 -13.57 -3.82
CA GLU A 76 14.52 -14.31 -3.07
C GLU A 76 15.89 -14.33 -3.76
N PRO A 77 16.00 -14.49 -5.10
CA PRO A 77 17.31 -14.47 -5.76
C PRO A 77 17.95 -13.08 -5.87
N LEU A 78 17.23 -12.01 -5.54
CA LEU A 78 17.69 -10.65 -5.76
C LEU A 78 18.55 -10.15 -4.59
N PRO A 79 19.68 -9.47 -4.87
CA PRO A 79 20.55 -8.94 -3.83
C PRO A 79 19.81 -7.87 -2.99
N PRO A 80 20.11 -7.75 -1.68
CA PRO A 80 19.43 -6.80 -0.79
C PRO A 80 19.53 -5.33 -1.19
N ARG A 81 20.53 -4.97 -2.01
CA ARG A 81 20.73 -3.59 -2.51
C ARG A 81 19.67 -3.14 -3.53
N MET A 82 18.91 -4.08 -4.11
CA MET A 82 17.96 -3.77 -5.17
C MET A 82 16.63 -3.32 -4.60
N LEU A 83 16.12 -2.19 -5.09
CA LEU A 83 14.75 -1.75 -4.80
C LEU A 83 13.75 -2.74 -5.42
N ARG A 84 12.77 -3.20 -4.66
CA ARG A 84 11.76 -4.18 -5.10
C ARG A 84 10.40 -3.51 -5.16
N VAL A 85 9.92 -3.28 -6.36
CA VAL A 85 8.67 -2.56 -6.62
C VAL A 85 7.62 -3.53 -7.13
N VAL A 86 6.42 -3.48 -6.58
CA VAL A 86 5.23 -4.11 -7.17
C VAL A 86 4.35 -3.01 -7.76
N VAL A 87 4.04 -3.16 -9.05
CA VAL A 87 3.07 -2.30 -9.74
C VAL A 87 1.84 -3.12 -10.05
N ASN A 88 0.68 -2.65 -9.59
CA ASN A 88 -0.62 -3.28 -9.78
C ASN A 88 -0.73 -4.69 -9.13
N GLY A 89 -1.95 -5.24 -9.12
CA GLY A 89 -2.20 -6.59 -8.62
C GLY A 89 -2.28 -6.74 -7.09
N LEU A 90 -2.23 -5.63 -6.36
CA LEU A 90 -2.50 -5.56 -4.92
C LEU A 90 -3.71 -4.64 -4.68
N ASN A 91 -4.85 -5.26 -4.37
CA ASN A 91 -6.18 -4.67 -4.30
C ASN A 91 -6.78 -4.73 -2.89
N SER A 92 -5.98 -5.03 -1.86
CA SER A 92 -6.41 -4.92 -0.47
C SER A 92 -5.23 -4.68 0.47
N PRO A 93 -5.48 -4.17 1.70
CA PRO A 93 -4.45 -4.04 2.72
C PRO A 93 -3.76 -5.36 3.05
N GLN A 94 -4.50 -6.48 3.09
CA GLN A 94 -3.96 -7.83 3.32
C GLN A 94 -2.92 -8.20 2.25
N GLU A 95 -3.21 -7.92 0.98
CA GLU A 95 -2.29 -8.21 -0.13
C GLU A 95 -1.04 -7.33 -0.08
N ILE A 96 -1.19 -6.07 0.37
CA ILE A 96 -0.06 -5.17 0.59
C ILE A 96 0.86 -5.70 1.68
N LEU A 97 0.31 -6.14 2.82
CA LEU A 97 1.12 -6.75 3.90
C LEU A 97 1.81 -8.03 3.42
N GLN A 98 1.11 -8.89 2.68
CA GLN A 98 1.70 -10.09 2.11
C GLN A 98 2.87 -9.78 1.16
N ALA A 99 2.78 -8.71 0.37
CA ALA A 99 3.87 -8.27 -0.49
C ALA A 99 5.07 -7.78 0.34
N ILE A 100 4.82 -6.97 1.36
CA ILE A 100 5.86 -6.47 2.29
C ILE A 100 6.54 -7.65 3.01
N SER A 101 5.80 -8.67 3.44
CA SER A 101 6.36 -9.87 4.08
C SER A 101 7.16 -10.76 3.13
N CYS A 102 7.03 -10.57 1.82
CA CYS A 102 7.90 -11.16 0.81
C CYS A 102 9.13 -10.28 0.48
N GLY A 103 9.26 -9.11 1.13
CA GLY A 103 10.38 -8.19 0.97
C GLY A 103 10.20 -7.18 -0.15
N VAL A 104 8.97 -6.76 -0.45
CA VAL A 104 8.67 -5.64 -1.36
C VAL A 104 8.87 -4.31 -0.63
N ASP A 105 9.52 -3.34 -1.29
CA ASP A 105 9.84 -2.03 -0.72
C ASP A 105 8.82 -0.95 -1.12
N LEU A 106 8.35 -0.99 -2.37
CA LEU A 106 7.44 0.00 -2.92
C LEU A 106 6.22 -0.66 -3.57
N VAL A 107 5.04 -0.18 -3.21
CA VAL A 107 3.77 -0.62 -3.77
C VAL A 107 3.10 0.54 -4.49
N ALA A 108 2.87 0.38 -5.79
CA ALA A 108 1.94 1.23 -6.54
C ALA A 108 0.57 0.55 -6.56
N SER A 109 -0.38 1.07 -5.78
CA SER A 109 -1.71 0.50 -5.66
C SER A 109 -2.78 1.40 -6.26
N THR A 110 -3.64 0.81 -7.08
CA THR A 110 -4.88 1.42 -7.58
C THR A 110 -6.04 1.27 -6.60
N TYR A 111 -5.83 0.63 -5.45
CA TYR A 111 -6.88 0.31 -4.48
C TYR A 111 -7.70 1.53 -4.01
N PRO A 112 -7.09 2.68 -3.65
CA PRO A 112 -7.87 3.86 -3.27
C PRO A 112 -8.78 4.35 -4.39
N TYR A 113 -8.29 4.30 -5.64
CA TYR A 113 -9.06 4.68 -6.81
C TYR A 113 -10.23 3.71 -7.04
N THR A 114 -10.00 2.40 -6.96
CA THR A 114 -11.05 1.39 -7.11
C THR A 114 -12.16 1.56 -6.06
N LEU A 115 -11.81 1.83 -4.80
CA LEU A 115 -12.79 2.12 -3.76
C LEU A 115 -13.61 3.38 -4.10
N THR A 116 -12.94 4.45 -4.51
CA THR A 116 -13.59 5.70 -4.92
C THR A 116 -14.59 5.49 -6.05
N THR A 117 -14.20 4.76 -7.11
CA THR A 117 -15.09 4.50 -8.24
C THR A 117 -16.29 3.63 -7.86
N ASN A 118 -16.15 2.80 -6.83
CA ASN A 118 -17.24 1.99 -6.30
C ASN A 118 -18.12 2.75 -5.29
N GLY A 119 -17.83 4.02 -4.99
CA GLY A 119 -18.53 4.78 -3.95
C GLY A 119 -18.25 4.25 -2.54
N GLN A 120 -17.06 3.68 -2.33
CA GLN A 120 -16.65 3.06 -1.07
C GLN A 120 -15.57 3.91 -0.37
N ALA A 121 -15.63 3.93 0.96
CA ALA A 121 -14.64 4.59 1.81
C ALA A 121 -13.88 3.58 2.66
N LEU A 122 -12.54 3.63 2.62
CA LEU A 122 -11.67 2.84 3.49
C LEU A 122 -11.73 3.40 4.91
N CYS A 123 -12.12 2.59 5.88
CA CYS A 123 -12.20 2.97 7.28
C CYS A 123 -11.09 2.27 8.07
N LEU A 124 -10.09 3.06 8.45
CA LEU A 124 -8.99 2.64 9.32
C LEU A 124 -9.31 3.08 10.75
N GLN A 125 -9.55 2.11 11.63
CA GLN A 125 -9.70 2.36 13.06
C GLN A 125 -8.43 1.92 13.78
N ARG A 126 -7.74 2.88 14.39
CA ARG A 126 -6.68 2.58 15.35
C ARG A 126 -7.36 2.36 16.69
N GLY A 127 -6.99 1.28 17.37
CA GLY A 127 -7.35 1.08 18.77
C GLY A 127 -7.04 2.32 19.59
N ASP A 128 -7.96 2.73 20.47
CA ASP A 128 -7.85 3.95 21.24
C ASP A 128 -6.66 3.84 22.20
N SER A 129 -5.50 4.37 21.79
CA SER A 129 -4.69 5.08 22.75
C SER A 129 -5.28 6.48 22.82
N THR A 130 -6.07 6.72 23.86
CA THR A 130 -6.53 8.02 24.28
C THR A 130 -5.36 9.01 24.20
N GLU A 131 -5.48 9.96 23.26
CA GLU A 131 -5.03 11.35 23.28
C GLU A 131 -5.03 11.86 21.82
N PRO A 132 -5.89 12.83 21.46
CA PRO A 132 -5.85 13.44 20.14
C PRO A 132 -4.50 14.13 19.94
N ARG A 133 -3.91 14.01 18.74
CA ARG A 133 -2.82 14.88 18.28
C ARG A 133 -3.34 16.32 18.27
N THR A 134 -3.25 17.01 19.39
CA THR A 134 -3.37 18.45 19.42
C THR A 134 -2.31 19.01 18.49
N ALA A 135 -2.77 19.86 17.57
CA ALA A 135 -1.94 20.58 16.64
C ALA A 135 -0.82 21.29 17.44
N ALA A 136 0.43 21.03 17.06
CA ALA A 136 1.58 21.72 17.60
C ALA A 136 1.47 23.21 17.25
N ALA A 137 0.96 23.99 18.20
CA ALA A 137 1.24 25.40 18.34
C ALA A 137 2.55 25.55 19.14
N ALA A 138 3.33 26.54 18.72
CA ALA A 138 4.66 26.89 19.19
C ALA A 138 4.85 26.92 20.72
N SER A 139 5.94 26.32 21.20
CA SER A 139 6.78 26.90 22.25
C SER A 139 8.10 26.13 22.33
N GLU A 140 9.19 26.88 22.26
CA GLU A 140 10.57 26.45 22.40
C GLU A 140 10.90 26.00 23.84
N SER A 141 12.04 25.30 23.94
CA SER A 141 12.88 25.13 25.14
C SER A 141 12.49 24.04 26.14
N GLN A 142 13.10 22.85 26.02
CA GLN A 142 13.96 22.18 27.03
C GLN A 142 14.19 20.68 26.69
N GLN A 143 15.34 20.17 27.12
CA GLN A 143 16.08 18.95 26.74
C GLN A 143 15.32 17.59 26.67
N PRO A 144 15.87 16.58 25.95
CA PRO A 144 15.18 15.32 25.66
C PRO A 144 15.23 14.35 26.85
N GLN A 145 14.12 14.17 27.55
CA GLN A 145 13.94 13.03 28.45
C GLN A 145 13.42 11.82 27.67
N LYS A 146 14.18 10.73 27.70
CA LYS A 146 13.79 9.40 27.22
C LYS A 146 12.47 8.98 27.90
N ARG A 147 11.36 9.04 27.18
CA ARG A 147 10.11 8.36 27.59
C ARG A 147 10.12 6.96 27.01
N GLN A 148 10.46 5.98 27.85
CA GLN A 148 10.04 4.60 27.65
C GLN A 148 8.51 4.58 27.71
N LYS A 149 7.85 4.45 26.56
CA LYS A 149 6.42 4.15 26.49
C LYS A 149 6.31 2.63 26.53
N THR A 150 5.92 2.09 27.67
CA THR A 150 5.51 0.70 27.80
C THR A 150 4.21 0.52 27.00
N CYS A 151 4.29 -0.25 25.92
CA CYS A 151 3.15 -0.62 25.09
C CYS A 151 2.43 -1.78 25.80
N SER A 152 1.40 -1.47 26.58
CA SER A 152 0.52 -2.48 27.15
C SER A 152 -0.90 -1.96 27.11
N GLY A 153 -1.64 -2.32 26.05
CA GLY A 153 -3.00 -1.88 25.78
C GLY A 153 -3.28 -1.88 24.29
N GLU A 154 -3.38 -3.06 23.70
CA GLU A 154 -3.44 -3.31 22.25
C GLU A 154 -4.89 -3.52 21.79
N ASP A 155 -5.60 -2.44 21.46
CA ASP A 155 -6.76 -2.60 20.60
C ASP A 155 -6.26 -2.80 19.16
N PRO A 156 -6.57 -3.93 18.50
CA PRO A 156 -6.03 -4.24 17.20
C PRO A 156 -6.52 -3.24 16.15
N LEU A 157 -5.62 -2.88 15.25
CA LEU A 157 -5.98 -2.10 14.07
C LEU A 157 -7.12 -2.80 13.32
N SER A 158 -8.24 -2.10 13.15
CA SER A 158 -9.41 -2.59 12.43
C SER A 158 -9.56 -1.88 11.10
N LEU A 159 -9.76 -2.66 10.05
CA LEU A 159 -9.93 -2.20 8.68
C LEU A 159 -11.29 -2.64 8.17
N SER A 160 -12.09 -1.68 7.72
CA SER A 160 -13.40 -1.95 7.14
C SER A 160 -13.64 -1.07 5.91
N ILE A 161 -14.58 -1.48 5.08
CA ILE A 161 -15.04 -0.71 3.93
C ILE A 161 -16.46 -0.24 4.24
N VAL A 162 -16.69 1.06 4.13
CA VAL A 162 -18.03 1.65 4.25
C VAL A 162 -18.55 1.90 2.84
N ASN A 163 -19.70 1.31 2.50
CA ASN A 163 -20.37 1.56 1.24
C ASN A 163 -21.21 2.84 1.36
N ILE A 164 -20.84 3.89 0.63
CA ILE A 164 -21.50 5.18 0.74
C ILE A 164 -22.83 5.20 -0.04
N TRP A 165 -23.09 4.20 -0.89
CA TRP A 165 -24.41 4.02 -1.53
C TRP A 165 -25.50 3.58 -0.56
N ASP A 166 -25.15 3.02 0.60
CA ASP A 166 -26.12 2.43 1.50
C ASP A 166 -27.09 3.48 2.05
N ASP A 167 -28.38 3.14 2.10
CA ASP A 167 -29.45 4.01 2.60
C ASP A 167 -29.25 4.43 4.07
N SER A 168 -28.51 3.63 4.85
CA SER A 168 -28.13 3.96 6.22
C SER A 168 -27.26 5.23 6.30
N MET A 169 -26.62 5.63 5.20
CA MET A 169 -25.79 6.82 5.14
C MET A 169 -26.59 8.11 5.03
N LYS A 170 -27.88 8.07 4.63
CA LYS A 170 -28.73 9.25 4.35
C LYS A 170 -28.74 10.30 5.46
N LEU A 171 -28.66 9.87 6.72
CA LEU A 171 -28.70 10.74 7.90
C LEU A 171 -27.44 10.58 8.78
N ASP A 172 -26.43 9.83 8.34
CA ASP A 172 -25.20 9.62 9.10
C ASP A 172 -24.31 10.88 9.04
N GLN A 173 -24.31 11.65 10.13
CA GLN A 173 -23.49 12.86 10.27
C GLN A 173 -22.06 12.57 10.75
N LYS A 174 -21.67 11.30 10.89
CA LYS A 174 -20.29 10.94 11.23
C LYS A 174 -19.34 11.16 10.04
N PRO A 175 -18.04 11.38 10.27
CA PRO A 175 -17.04 11.37 9.21
C PRO A 175 -16.95 9.99 8.56
N LEU A 176 -16.29 9.88 7.40
CA LEU A 176 -16.14 8.61 6.67
C LEU A 176 -15.43 7.55 7.55
N ALA A 177 -14.38 7.95 8.26
CA ALA A 177 -13.69 7.13 9.26
C ALA A 177 -13.44 7.92 10.54
N PRO A 178 -13.51 7.29 11.73
CA PRO A 178 -13.19 7.96 12.99
C PRO A 178 -11.70 8.30 13.03
N ASN A 179 -11.34 9.39 13.72
CA ASN A 179 -9.96 9.86 13.90
C ASN A 179 -9.19 10.16 12.59
N CYS A 180 -9.85 10.13 11.43
CA CYS A 180 -9.24 10.50 10.15
C CYS A 180 -9.09 12.03 10.06
N THR A 181 -7.94 12.47 9.58
CA THR A 181 -7.58 13.90 9.52
C THR A 181 -7.59 14.48 8.10
N CYS A 182 -8.12 13.73 7.12
CA CYS A 182 -8.22 14.20 5.74
C CYS A 182 -9.19 15.38 5.61
N HIS A 183 -9.08 16.12 4.50
CA HIS A 183 -9.97 17.26 4.22
C HIS A 183 -11.46 16.84 4.28
N THR A 184 -11.80 15.69 3.72
CA THR A 184 -13.19 15.20 3.70
C THR A 184 -13.73 14.95 5.11
N CYS A 185 -13.01 14.21 5.96
CA CYS A 185 -13.46 13.89 7.32
C CYS A 185 -13.47 15.10 8.26
N ARG A 186 -12.72 16.16 7.96
CA ARG A 186 -12.72 17.41 8.75
C ARG A 186 -13.89 18.34 8.43
N ASN A 187 -14.39 18.30 7.20
CA ASN A 187 -15.35 19.31 6.70
C ASN A 187 -16.71 18.72 6.30
N HIS A 188 -16.79 17.40 6.11
CA HIS A 188 -17.96 16.73 5.58
C HIS A 188 -18.26 15.44 6.35
N HIS A 189 -19.50 14.98 6.21
CA HIS A 189 -20.00 13.76 6.83
C HIS A 189 -20.54 12.78 5.78
N ARG A 190 -20.77 11.52 6.19
CA ARG A 190 -21.24 10.44 5.32
C ARG A 190 -22.51 10.80 4.56
N ALA A 191 -23.51 11.41 5.23
CA ALA A 191 -24.75 11.83 4.58
C ALA A 191 -24.54 12.85 3.44
N TYR A 192 -23.56 13.76 3.58
CA TYR A 192 -23.27 14.74 2.53
C TYR A 192 -22.64 14.05 1.32
N VAL A 193 -21.66 13.17 1.55
CA VAL A 193 -21.01 12.42 0.45
C VAL A 193 -22.00 11.46 -0.22
N HIS A 194 -22.88 10.81 0.54
CA HIS A 194 -23.99 9.99 0.04
C HIS A 194 -24.93 10.80 -0.85
N HIS A 195 -25.35 11.99 -0.40
CA HIS A 195 -26.17 12.89 -1.20
C HIS A 195 -25.49 13.27 -2.53
N LEU A 196 -24.21 13.66 -2.49
CA LEU A 196 -23.45 13.99 -3.70
C LEU A 196 -23.34 12.80 -4.67
N LEU A 197 -23.12 11.58 -4.16
CA LEU A 197 -23.09 10.36 -4.98
C LEU A 197 -24.42 10.11 -5.68
N LEU A 198 -25.54 10.21 -4.95
CA LEU A 198 -26.87 10.04 -5.53
C LEU A 198 -27.22 11.14 -6.54
N ALA A 199 -26.73 12.35 -6.32
CA ALA A 199 -26.88 13.47 -7.25
C ALA A 199 -25.95 13.37 -8.48
N HIS A 200 -25.09 12.35 -8.56
CA HIS A 200 -24.07 12.19 -9.60
C HIS A 200 -23.12 13.40 -9.71
N GLU A 201 -22.85 14.06 -8.58
CA GLU A 201 -21.93 15.19 -8.51
C GLU A 201 -20.48 14.72 -8.44
N ILE A 202 -19.62 15.23 -9.33
CA ILE A 202 -18.21 14.82 -9.41
C ILE A 202 -17.42 15.08 -8.11
N LEU A 203 -17.89 16.04 -7.30
CA LEU A 203 -17.31 16.35 -5.99
C LEU A 203 -17.30 15.13 -5.05
N ALA A 204 -18.27 14.21 -5.17
CA ALA A 204 -18.28 12.98 -4.41
C ALA A 204 -17.00 12.15 -4.63
N SER A 205 -16.61 11.96 -5.90
CA SER A 205 -15.39 11.21 -6.26
C SER A 205 -14.13 11.92 -5.79
N VAL A 206 -14.09 13.25 -5.84
CA VAL A 206 -12.95 14.04 -5.31
C VAL A 206 -12.80 13.82 -3.80
N LEU A 207 -13.89 13.97 -3.04
CA LEU A 207 -13.89 13.80 -1.59
C LEU A 207 -13.55 12.38 -1.16
N LEU A 208 -14.06 11.37 -1.86
CA LEU A 208 -13.72 9.97 -1.63
C LEU A 208 -12.27 9.66 -1.97
N GLN A 209 -11.74 10.19 -3.08
CA GLN A 209 -10.34 9.97 -3.45
C GLN A 209 -9.39 10.57 -2.43
N VAL A 210 -9.66 11.79 -1.96
CA VAL A 210 -8.88 12.44 -0.90
C VAL A 210 -8.87 11.58 0.35
N HIS A 211 -10.04 11.07 0.76
CA HIS A 211 -10.17 10.21 1.93
C HIS A 211 -9.43 8.87 1.78
N ASN A 212 -9.72 8.12 0.71
CA ASN A 212 -9.16 6.79 0.48
C ASN A 212 -7.63 6.83 0.32
N THR A 213 -7.11 7.88 -0.30
CA THR A 213 -5.65 8.08 -0.42
C THR A 213 -5.04 8.32 0.96
N GLN A 214 -5.62 9.20 1.78
CA GLN A 214 -5.13 9.45 3.14
C GLN A 214 -5.19 8.18 4.00
N ALA A 215 -6.29 7.44 3.95
CA ALA A 215 -6.47 6.20 4.71
C ALA A 215 -5.41 5.14 4.36
N LEU A 216 -5.06 5.00 3.07
CA LEU A 216 -3.98 4.09 2.66
C LEU A 216 -2.61 4.58 3.12
N LEU A 217 -2.34 5.90 3.09
CA LEU A 217 -1.09 6.46 3.61
C LEU A 217 -0.95 6.23 5.12
N ASP A 218 -2.03 6.46 5.88
CA ASP A 218 -2.08 6.23 7.33
C ASP A 218 -1.89 4.73 7.67
N PHE A 219 -2.40 3.84 6.82
CA PHE A 219 -2.17 2.40 6.92
C PHE A 219 -0.69 2.07 6.73
N MET A 220 -0.05 2.60 5.67
CA MET A 220 1.38 2.41 5.41
C MET A 220 2.26 2.99 6.53
N ASP A 221 1.85 4.07 7.19
CA ASP A 221 2.52 4.56 8.41
C ASP A 221 2.49 3.55 9.55
N VAL A 222 1.32 2.93 9.83
CA VAL A 222 1.23 1.88 10.85
C VAL A 222 2.09 0.69 10.47
N THR A 223 2.06 0.29 9.19
CA THR A 223 2.88 -0.83 8.71
C THR A 223 4.37 -0.56 8.93
N ARG A 224 4.87 0.64 8.61
CA ARG A 224 6.28 1.00 8.86
C ARG A 224 6.63 0.95 10.35
N LEU A 225 5.74 1.43 11.22
CA LEU A 225 5.95 1.36 12.67
C LEU A 225 5.98 -0.09 13.18
N ALA A 226 5.10 -0.96 12.66
CA ALA A 226 5.06 -2.38 13.03
C ALA A 226 6.32 -3.12 12.59
N VAL A 227 6.83 -2.83 11.38
CA VAL A 227 8.14 -3.37 10.92
C VAL A 227 9.27 -2.90 11.83
N ALA A 228 9.32 -1.61 12.17
CA ALA A 228 10.39 -1.04 12.99
C ALA A 228 10.37 -1.54 14.45
N SER A 229 9.19 -1.85 14.99
CA SER A 229 9.01 -2.33 16.37
C SER A 229 8.99 -3.85 16.51
N GLY A 230 9.04 -4.60 15.39
CA GLY A 230 9.00 -6.06 15.39
C GLY A 230 7.59 -6.67 15.55
N SER A 231 6.53 -5.87 15.58
CA SER A 231 5.13 -6.29 15.74
C SER A 231 4.39 -6.51 14.41
N PHE A 232 5.12 -6.64 13.30
CA PHE A 232 4.52 -6.79 11.97
C PHE A 232 3.65 -8.06 11.85
N SER A 233 4.01 -9.16 12.51
CA SER A 233 3.21 -10.39 12.54
C SER A 233 1.85 -10.19 13.23
N ASP A 234 1.80 -9.33 14.25
CA ASP A 234 0.56 -9.01 14.97
C ASP A 234 -0.36 -8.16 14.09
N LEU A 235 0.23 -7.22 13.34
CA LEU A 235 -0.49 -6.43 12.33
C LEU A 235 -1.05 -7.32 11.21
N GLU A 236 -0.25 -8.24 10.64
CA GLU A 236 -0.73 -9.21 9.65
C GLU A 236 -1.92 -10.01 10.19
N SER A 237 -1.83 -10.49 11.43
CA SER A 237 -2.89 -11.25 12.09
C SER A 237 -4.14 -10.39 12.37
N ALA A 238 -3.97 -9.11 12.70
CA ALA A 238 -5.07 -8.20 12.96
C ALA A 238 -5.87 -7.87 11.70
N VAL A 239 -5.18 -7.67 10.57
CA VAL A 239 -5.81 -7.31 9.29
C VAL A 239 -6.40 -8.53 8.58
N ALA A 240 -6.01 -9.75 8.95
CA ALA A 240 -6.60 -10.99 8.44
C ALA A 240 -7.93 -11.38 9.10
N ARG A 241 -8.29 -10.75 10.23
CA ARG A 241 -9.58 -10.95 10.93
C ARG A 241 -10.66 -10.06 10.34
#